data_AF-A0A397VRT5-F1
#
_entry.id   AF-A0A397VRT5-F1
#
_cell.length_a   1.000
_cell.length_b   1.000
_cell.length_c   1.000
_cell.angle_alpha   90.00
_cell.angle_beta   90.00
_cell.angle_gamma   90.00
#
_symmetry.space_group_name_H-M   'P 1'
#
loop_
_entity.id
_entity.type
_entity.pdbx_description
1 polymer ?
#
loop_
_entity_poly.entity_id
_entity_poly.type
_entity_poly.pdbx_seq_one_letter_code
_entity_poly.pdbx_strand_id
1 'polypeptide(L)'
;MTRAVTQITRSPGSIILPPRSVLKLKLLTKITELFSLIISEAHATKIASWIDKKKTNSITNNPYGIKLTLYGTRDGFTANSFWKLCDKQRHLIIIMKIKGTDEILGRYNTIGWVKPTTGGVEN
;
A
#
# COMPACT_ATOMS: atom_id res chain seq x y z
N MET A 1 7.70 5.60 47.28
CA MET A 1 9.14 5.94 47.33
C MET A 1 9.93 4.78 46.78
N THR A 2 10.57 4.97 45.64
CA THR A 2 11.53 4.01 45.07
C THR A 2 12.68 4.84 44.53
N ARG A 3 13.92 4.57 44.98
CA ARG A 3 15.13 5.29 44.57
C ARG A 3 15.77 4.53 43.42
N ALA A 4 16.23 5.25 42.39
CA ALA A 4 17.17 4.74 41.40
C ALA A 4 18.34 5.73 41.29
N VAL A 5 19.56 5.21 41.30
CA VAL A 5 20.79 5.95 41.04
C VAL A 5 21.32 5.47 39.70
N THR A 6 21.58 6.39 38.77
CA THR A 6 22.21 6.10 37.48
C THR A 6 23.41 7.02 37.32
N GLN A 7 24.58 6.42 37.10
CA GLN A 7 25.82 7.14 36.79
C GLN A 7 25.80 7.54 35.31
N ILE A 8 26.07 8.81 35.02
CA ILE A 8 26.16 9.37 33.67
C ILE A 8 27.63 9.39 33.27
N THR A 9 28.05 8.62 32.27
CA THR A 9 29.34 8.83 31.61
C THR A 9 29.15 9.80 30.43
N ARG A 10 29.92 10.90 30.49
CA ARG A 10 29.91 12.01 29.54
C ARG A 10 30.75 11.65 28.32
N SER A 11 30.12 11.53 27.15
CA SER A 11 30.78 11.72 25.85
C SER A 11 30.07 12.88 25.13
N PRO A 12 30.78 13.92 24.67
CA PRO A 12 30.15 15.10 24.10
C PRO A 12 29.78 14.83 22.65
N GLY A 13 28.48 14.71 22.38
CA GLY A 13 27.95 14.82 21.03
C GLY A 13 27.18 13.60 20.53
N SER A 14 26.03 13.30 21.14
CA SER A 14 24.92 12.75 20.37
C SER A 14 23.61 13.11 21.04
N ILE A 15 22.79 13.88 20.33
CA ILE A 15 21.39 14.10 20.68
C ILE A 15 20.70 12.75 20.42
N ILE A 16 20.54 11.92 21.45
CA ILE A 16 19.71 10.71 21.35
C ILE A 16 18.27 11.19 21.24
N LEU A 17 17.77 11.23 20.01
CA LEU A 17 16.36 11.48 19.74
C LEU A 17 15.53 10.31 20.29
N PRO A 18 14.35 10.56 20.89
CA PRO A 18 13.49 9.50 21.37
C PRO A 18 13.05 8.59 20.21
N PRO A 19 12.73 7.32 20.48
CA PRO A 19 12.36 6.36 19.45
C PRO A 19 11.13 6.85 18.66
N ARG A 20 11.34 7.27 17.41
CA ARG A 20 10.30 7.66 16.45
C ARG A 20 9.49 6.48 15.89
N SER A 21 9.62 5.28 16.47
CA SER A 21 9.08 4.03 15.95
C SER A 21 7.58 3.80 16.21
N VAL A 22 7.00 4.45 17.23
CA VAL A 22 5.61 4.22 17.64
C VAL A 22 4.59 4.71 16.58
N LEU A 23 4.83 5.87 15.98
CA LEU A 23 3.96 6.43 14.93
C LEU A 23 3.98 5.58 13.65
N LYS A 24 5.17 5.04 13.31
CA LYS A 24 5.35 4.21 12.12
C LYS A 24 4.64 2.86 12.26
N LEU A 25 4.68 2.27 13.46
CA LEU A 25 3.94 1.05 13.79
C LEU A 25 2.42 1.28 13.67
N LYS A 26 1.89 2.33 14.32
CA LYS A 26 0.46 2.66 14.30
C LYS A 26 -0.07 2.95 12.89
N LEU A 27 0.73 3.62 12.05
CA LEU A 27 0.39 3.87 10.65
C LEU A 27 0.39 2.59 9.83
N LEU A 28 1.38 1.71 10.03
CA LEU A 28 1.46 0.43 9.33
C LEU A 28 0.27 -0.47 9.69
N THR A 29 -0.10 -0.55 10.97
CA THR A 29 -1.28 -1.30 11.42
C THR A 29 -2.55 -0.78 10.77
N LYS A 30 -2.76 0.54 10.76
CA LYS A 30 -3.92 1.17 10.09
C LYS A 30 -3.95 0.89 8.59
N ILE A 31 -2.80 0.89 7.91
CA ILE A 31 -2.72 0.57 6.48
C ILE A 31 -3.07 -0.90 6.23
N THR A 32 -2.58 -1.82 7.07
CA THR A 32 -2.91 -3.24 6.98
C THR A 32 -4.40 -3.47 7.21
N GLU A 33 -5.00 -2.83 8.22
CA GLU A 33 -6.44 -2.89 8.48
C GLU A 33 -7.28 -2.35 7.30
N LEU A 34 -6.89 -1.21 6.74
CA LEU A 34 -7.57 -0.64 5.56
C LEU A 34 -7.45 -1.53 4.33
N PHE A 35 -6.30 -2.19 4.15
CA PHE A 35 -6.10 -3.13 3.05
C PHE A 35 -6.99 -4.36 3.21
N SER A 36 -7.05 -4.93 4.42
CA SER A 36 -7.91 -6.05 4.76
C SER A 36 -9.41 -5.72 4.64
N LEU A 37 -9.81 -4.46 4.78
CA LEU A 37 -11.20 -4.02 4.57
C LEU A 37 -11.65 -4.10 3.10
N ILE A 38 -10.71 -3.93 2.16
CA ILE A 38 -11.00 -3.95 0.72
C ILE A 38 -10.86 -5.36 0.17
N ILE A 39 -9.81 -6.09 0.57
CA ILE A 39 -9.41 -7.36 -0.01
C ILE A 39 -9.17 -8.36 1.13
N SER A 40 -9.93 -9.46 1.12
CA SER A 40 -9.69 -10.60 2.00
C SER A 40 -8.62 -11.51 1.38
N GLU A 41 -8.10 -12.44 2.15
CA GLU A 41 -7.16 -13.46 1.65
C GLU A 41 -7.78 -14.29 0.50
N ALA A 42 -9.06 -14.62 0.59
CA ALA A 42 -9.79 -15.29 -0.48
C ALA A 42 -9.86 -14.45 -1.77
N HIS A 43 -10.05 -13.12 -1.66
CA HIS A 43 -9.98 -12.22 -2.80
C HIS A 43 -8.57 -12.18 -3.41
N ALA A 44 -7.52 -12.15 -2.59
CA ALA A 44 -6.14 -12.18 -3.05
C ALA A 44 -5.84 -13.47 -3.85
N THR A 45 -6.29 -14.62 -3.38
CA THR A 45 -6.15 -15.91 -4.09
C THR A 45 -6.93 -15.93 -5.41
N LYS A 46 -8.14 -15.35 -5.44
CA LYS A 46 -8.94 -15.25 -6.65
C LYS A 46 -8.27 -14.33 -7.68
N ILE A 47 -7.73 -13.21 -7.23
CA ILE A 47 -6.95 -12.27 -8.06
C ILE A 47 -5.70 -12.97 -8.61
N ALA A 48 -4.94 -13.68 -7.78
CA ALA A 48 -3.79 -14.45 -8.22
C ALA A 48 -4.16 -15.49 -9.29
N SER A 49 -5.26 -16.21 -9.08
CA SER A 49 -5.77 -17.21 -10.04
C SER A 49 -6.16 -16.54 -11.36
N TRP A 50 -6.80 -15.38 -11.30
CA TRP A 50 -7.17 -14.58 -12.47
C TRP A 50 -5.95 -14.08 -13.27
N ILE A 51 -4.92 -13.59 -12.58
CA ILE A 51 -3.66 -13.15 -13.22
C ILE A 51 -2.97 -14.32 -13.92
N ASP A 52 -2.88 -15.47 -13.25
CA ASP A 52 -2.25 -16.68 -13.80
C ASP A 52 -3.11 -17.39 -14.86
N LYS A 53 -4.36 -16.95 -15.05
CA LYS A 53 -5.38 -17.66 -15.85
C LYS A 53 -5.56 -19.13 -15.40
N LYS A 54 -5.39 -19.39 -14.11
CA LYS A 54 -5.55 -20.72 -13.49
C LYS A 54 -6.93 -20.83 -12.83
N LYS A 55 -7.41 -22.07 -12.74
CA LYS A 55 -8.72 -22.37 -12.16
C LYS A 55 -8.71 -22.23 -10.63
N THR A 56 -7.60 -22.57 -9.97
CA THR A 56 -7.46 -22.53 -8.51
C THR A 56 -6.00 -22.31 -8.12
N ASN A 57 -5.73 -21.25 -7.36
CA ASN A 57 -4.53 -21.14 -6.53
C ASN A 57 -4.91 -21.44 -5.07
N SER A 58 -3.96 -21.99 -4.29
CA SER A 58 -4.16 -22.15 -2.84
C SER A 58 -3.79 -20.85 -2.13
N ILE A 59 -4.49 -20.55 -1.05
CA ILE A 59 -4.14 -19.48 -0.11
C ILE A 59 -2.68 -19.62 0.35
N THR A 60 -2.28 -20.85 0.71
CA THR A 60 -0.92 -21.17 1.20
C THR A 60 0.16 -21.16 0.13
N ASN A 61 -0.18 -21.13 -1.16
CA ASN A 61 0.78 -21.16 -2.26
C ASN A 61 0.55 -20.01 -3.25
N ASN A 62 0.23 -18.83 -2.72
CA ASN A 62 0.12 -17.62 -3.52
C ASN A 62 1.50 -16.96 -3.66
N PRO A 63 2.11 -16.93 -4.86
CA PRO A 63 3.43 -16.33 -5.07
C PRO A 63 3.39 -14.79 -5.03
N TYR A 64 2.20 -14.18 -5.00
CA TYR A 64 2.04 -12.73 -5.11
C TYR A 64 1.99 -12.04 -3.74
N GLY A 65 3.02 -11.23 -3.45
CA GLY A 65 2.98 -10.25 -2.37
C GLY A 65 2.29 -8.96 -2.84
N ILE A 66 1.05 -8.74 -2.43
CA ILE A 66 0.32 -7.52 -2.81
C ILE A 66 0.71 -6.40 -1.85
N LYS A 67 1.18 -5.27 -2.41
CA LYS A 67 1.50 -4.06 -1.66
C LYS A 67 0.54 -2.94 -2.05
N LEU A 68 -0.04 -2.28 -1.06
CA LEU A 68 -0.91 -1.13 -1.28
C LEU A 68 -0.08 0.12 -1.65
N THR A 69 -0.16 0.54 -2.91
CA THR A 69 0.49 1.76 -3.39
C THR A 69 -0.38 3.00 -3.22
N LEU A 70 -1.64 2.94 -3.64
CA LEU A 70 -2.60 4.05 -3.61
C LEU A 70 -3.91 3.60 -2.95
N TYR A 71 -4.44 4.39 -2.02
CA TYR A 71 -5.75 4.18 -1.42
C TYR A 71 -6.57 5.47 -1.44
N GLY A 72 -7.73 5.45 -2.10
CA GLY A 72 -8.52 6.65 -2.39
C GLY A 72 -8.84 7.50 -1.15
N THR A 73 -9.17 6.88 -0.02
CA THR A 73 -9.47 7.61 1.24
C THR A 73 -8.23 8.23 1.88
N ARG A 74 -7.04 7.66 1.67
CA ARG A 74 -5.77 8.16 2.23
C ARG A 74 -5.10 9.18 1.31
N ASP A 75 -5.04 8.88 0.02
CA ASP A 75 -4.21 9.59 -0.96
C ASP A 75 -5.03 10.47 -1.91
N GLY A 76 -6.36 10.45 -1.78
CA GLY A 76 -7.31 11.12 -2.66
C GLY A 76 -7.63 10.28 -3.90
N PHE A 77 -8.90 10.32 -4.30
CA PHE A 77 -9.40 9.64 -5.50
C PHE A 77 -9.37 10.59 -6.71
N THR A 78 -8.16 11.03 -7.11
CA THR A 78 -7.97 11.94 -8.24
C THR A 78 -6.98 11.38 -9.25
N ALA A 79 -7.11 11.81 -10.52
CA ALA A 79 -6.14 11.46 -11.56
C ALA A 79 -4.72 11.92 -11.20
N ASN A 80 -4.58 13.07 -10.53
CA ASN A 80 -3.28 13.57 -10.08
C ASN A 80 -2.63 12.63 -9.05
N SER A 81 -3.39 12.19 -8.04
CA SER A 81 -2.91 11.21 -7.05
C SER A 81 -2.52 9.89 -7.71
N PHE A 82 -3.30 9.42 -8.68
CA PHE A 82 -3.00 8.21 -9.43
C PHE A 82 -1.69 8.34 -10.20
N TRP A 83 -1.55 9.36 -11.05
CA TRP A 83 -0.34 9.52 -11.86
C TRP A 83 0.91 9.81 -11.03
N LYS A 84 0.77 10.48 -9.87
CA LYS A 84 1.90 10.71 -8.96
C LYS A 84 2.49 9.42 -8.41
N LEU A 85 1.69 8.37 -8.20
CA LEU A 85 2.13 7.12 -7.58
C LEU A 85 2.24 5.94 -8.56
N CYS A 86 1.49 5.96 -9.65
CA CYS A 86 1.34 4.82 -10.57
C CYS A 86 1.99 5.03 -11.95
N ASP A 87 2.45 6.25 -12.28
CA ASP A 87 3.10 6.48 -13.58
C ASP A 87 4.35 5.61 -13.71
N LYS A 88 4.43 4.87 -14.83
CA LYS A 88 5.50 3.94 -15.20
C LYS A 88 5.74 2.78 -14.22
N GLN A 89 4.89 2.61 -13.21
CA GLN A 89 4.95 1.47 -12.30
C GLN A 89 4.46 0.20 -13.01
N ARG A 90 5.30 -0.83 -12.99
CA ARG A 90 5.01 -2.15 -13.59
C ARG A 90 4.29 -3.06 -12.61
N HIS A 91 3.67 -4.13 -13.14
CA HIS A 91 2.98 -5.15 -12.35
C HIS A 91 1.94 -4.58 -11.39
N LEU A 92 1.19 -3.56 -11.85
CA LEU A 92 0.24 -2.83 -11.02
C LEU A 92 -1.18 -3.32 -11.28
N ILE A 93 -1.88 -3.68 -10.21
CA ILE A 93 -3.31 -3.97 -10.23
C ILE A 93 -4.08 -2.81 -9.63
N ILE A 94 -5.09 -2.34 -10.35
CA ILE A 94 -6.07 -1.38 -9.85
C ILE A 94 -7.27 -2.19 -9.36
N ILE A 95 -7.73 -1.90 -8.15
CA ILE A 95 -8.82 -2.61 -7.49
C ILE A 95 -9.81 -1.59 -6.94
N MET A 96 -11.09 -1.82 -7.20
CA MET A 96 -12.21 -0.99 -6.75
C MET A 96 -13.29 -1.89 -6.15
N LYS A 97 -13.64 -1.65 -4.89
CA LYS A 97 -14.77 -2.31 -4.23
C LYS A 97 -16.05 -1.49 -4.43
N ILE A 98 -17.12 -2.13 -4.87
CA ILE A 98 -18.42 -1.47 -5.02
C ILE A 98 -19.07 -1.33 -3.64
N LYS A 99 -19.59 -0.14 -3.33
CA LYS A 99 -20.22 0.12 -2.02
C LYS A 99 -21.51 -0.68 -1.89
N GLY A 100 -21.69 -1.32 -0.74
CA GLY A 100 -22.89 -2.11 -0.45
C GLY A 100 -22.89 -3.51 -1.04
N THR A 101 -21.79 -3.92 -1.69
CA THR A 101 -21.60 -5.29 -2.19
C THR A 101 -20.20 -5.80 -1.84
N ASP A 102 -19.97 -7.09 -2.05
CA ASP A 102 -18.64 -7.71 -2.01
C ASP A 102 -18.01 -7.83 -3.39
N GLU A 103 -18.53 -7.09 -4.36
CA GLU A 103 -17.98 -7.08 -5.71
C GLU A 103 -16.73 -6.21 -5.79
N ILE A 104 -15.72 -6.77 -6.46
CA ILE A 104 -14.44 -6.13 -6.68
C ILE A 104 -14.19 -6.10 -8.19
N LEU A 105 -14.00 -4.88 -8.71
CA LEU A 105 -13.59 -4.63 -10.08
C LEU A 105 -12.11 -4.28 -10.12
N GLY A 106 -11.45 -4.59 -11.23
CA GLY A 106 -10.05 -4.24 -11.35
C GLY A 106 -9.46 -4.51 -12.72
N ARG A 107 -8.22 -4.03 -12.88
CA ARG A 107 -7.41 -4.27 -14.07
C ARG A 107 -5.96 -4.44 -13.67
N TYR A 108 -5.34 -5.49 -14.19
CA TYR A 108 -3.91 -5.74 -14.02
C TYR A 108 -3.15 -5.31 -15.27
N ASN A 109 -2.01 -4.66 -15.06
CA ASN A 109 -1.13 -4.24 -16.13
C ASN A 109 0.32 -4.59 -15.78
N THR A 110 0.95 -5.45 -16.58
CA THR A 110 2.34 -5.89 -16.41
C THR A 110 3.33 -4.82 -16.87
N ILE A 111 3.01 -4.07 -17.93
CA ILE A 111 3.90 -3.09 -18.59
C ILE A 111 3.87 -1.75 -17.84
N GLY A 112 2.77 -1.46 -17.17
CA GLY A 112 2.56 -0.25 -16.38
C GLY A 112 1.68 0.79 -17.06
N TRP A 113 1.30 1.80 -16.29
CA TRP A 113 0.42 2.88 -16.72
C TRP A 113 1.24 4.10 -17.11
N VAL A 114 0.98 4.70 -18.26
CA VAL A 114 1.70 5.88 -18.73
C VAL A 114 0.78 7.08 -18.67
N LYS A 115 1.21 8.13 -17.96
CA LYS A 115 0.50 9.41 -17.94
C LYS A 115 0.44 9.97 -19.38
N PRO A 116 -0.74 10.33 -19.90
CA PRO A 116 -0.84 11.02 -21.17
C PRO A 116 -0.04 12.33 -21.09
N THR A 117 0.83 12.57 -22.05
CA THR A 117 1.44 13.89 -22.22
C THR A 117 0.32 14.86 -22.57
N THR A 118 0.03 15.77 -21.64
CA THR A 118 -0.78 16.94 -21.94
C THR A 118 0.06 17.79 -22.88
N GLY A 119 -0.20 17.70 -24.19
CA GLY A 119 0.40 18.64 -25.13
C GLY A 119 0.03 20.04 -24.67
N GLY A 120 1.04 20.89 -24.46
CA GLY A 120 0.79 22.32 -24.31
C GLY A 120 0.10 22.79 -25.58
N VAL A 121 -1.20 23.07 -25.48
CA VAL A 121 -1.82 23.99 -26.42
C VAL A 121 -1.39 25.37 -25.93
N GLU A 122 -0.24 25.81 -26.43
CA GLU A 122 0.13 27.22 -26.43
C GLU A 122 -0.88 27.89 -27.38
N ASN A 123 -1.82 28.65 -26.81
CA ASN A 123 -2.61 29.63 -27.53
C ASN A 123 -1.86 30.96 -27.49
#